data_AF-A0A380AYY0-F1
#
_entry.id   AF-A0A380AYY0-F1
#
_cell.length_a   1.000
_cell.length_b   1.000
_cell.length_c   1.000
_cell.angle_alpha   90.00
_cell.angle_beta   90.00
_cell.angle_gamma   90.00
#
_symmetry.space_group_name_H-M   'P 1'
#
loop_
_entity.id
_entity.type
_entity.pdbx_description
1 polymer ?
#
loop_
_entity_poly.entity_id
_entity_poly.type
_entity_poly.pdbx_seq_one_letter_code
_entity_poly.pdbx_strand_id
1 'polypeptide(L)'
;MTEAQIRHTVIDAINSVPFAKGANNHMGSLLTQLDDPMLWIMEILKQKQLYFVDSMTTRFTKAGDKADQLGVPLLKRQLFLDNDTSANALEKQFSSMITQAHAEGNLVAIAHPYPETIHFLRANLQRLKIEGIDLVPASSLLFINISPADGANPTVTLRWTNLATELVTHYDYSQYPTDYIDRAHSNRQQPLGPTHLSAYMLA
;
A
#
# COMPACT_ATOMS: atom_id res chain seq x y z
N MET A 1 24.43 -0.09 -2.03
CA MET A 1 24.22 -1.47 -1.52
C MET A 1 24.39 -2.42 -2.69
N THR A 2 24.99 -3.59 -2.47
CA THR A 2 25.05 -4.65 -3.48
C THR A 2 23.70 -5.35 -3.62
N GLU A 3 23.52 -6.12 -4.70
CA GLU A 3 22.34 -6.97 -4.87
C GLU A 3 22.12 -7.88 -3.66
N ALA A 4 23.15 -8.60 -3.23
CA ALA A 4 23.06 -9.51 -2.08
C ALA A 4 22.59 -8.80 -0.80
N GLN A 5 23.07 -7.57 -0.56
CA GLN A 5 22.64 -6.76 0.59
C GLN A 5 21.17 -6.36 0.47
N ILE A 6 20.73 -5.88 -0.70
CA ILE A 6 19.32 -5.51 -0.93
C ILE A 6 18.42 -6.73 -0.73
N ARG A 7 18.79 -7.87 -1.33
CA ARG A 7 17.99 -9.09 -1.24
C ARG A 7 17.86 -9.54 0.20
N HIS A 8 18.96 -9.59 0.93
CA HIS A 8 18.97 -9.95 2.34
C HIS A 8 18.08 -9.02 3.17
N THR A 9 18.26 -7.70 3.05
CA THR A 9 17.46 -6.71 3.79
C THR A 9 15.97 -6.82 3.49
N VAL A 10 15.58 -6.99 2.22
CA VAL A 10 14.17 -7.08 1.83
C VAL A 10 13.55 -8.39 2.32
N ILE A 11 14.26 -9.51 2.22
CA ILE A 11 13.79 -10.80 2.71
C ILE A 11 13.59 -10.77 4.23
N ASP A 12 14.55 -10.19 4.96
CA ASP A 12 14.46 -10.04 6.42
C ASP A 12 13.28 -9.15 6.82
N ALA A 13 13.08 -8.02 6.11
CA ALA A 13 11.95 -7.14 6.34
C ALA A 13 10.61 -7.87 6.12
N ILE A 14 10.47 -8.62 5.03
CA ILE A 14 9.26 -9.42 4.76
C ILE A 14 9.04 -10.48 5.85
N ASN A 15 10.09 -11.18 6.26
CA ASN A 15 9.98 -12.23 7.28
C ASN A 15 9.66 -11.67 8.68
N SER A 16 10.00 -10.40 8.95
CA SER A 16 9.69 -9.72 10.21
C SER A 16 8.21 -9.37 10.39
N VAL A 17 7.42 -9.44 9.32
CA VAL A 17 5.97 -9.17 9.33
C VAL A 17 5.21 -10.43 8.88
N PRO A 18 4.86 -11.33 9.82
CA PRO A 18 4.05 -12.50 9.51
C PRO A 18 2.77 -12.09 8.77
N PHE A 19 2.37 -12.91 7.79
CA PHE A 19 1.14 -12.74 6.99
C PHE A 19 1.12 -11.56 6.01
N ALA A 20 2.24 -10.86 5.79
CA ALA A 20 2.32 -9.80 4.78
C ALA A 20 1.77 -10.27 3.42
N LYS A 21 0.91 -9.44 2.81
CA LYS A 21 0.33 -9.67 1.47
C LYS A 21 0.93 -8.76 0.40
N GLY A 22 1.58 -7.69 0.83
CA GLY A 22 2.28 -6.76 -0.03
C GLY A 22 3.38 -6.01 0.69
N ALA A 23 4.11 -5.20 -0.05
CA ALA A 23 5.11 -4.27 0.46
C ALA A 23 4.82 -2.86 -0.05
N ASN A 24 5.31 -1.86 0.69
CA ASN A 24 5.23 -0.45 0.31
C ASN A 24 6.58 0.22 0.56
N ASN A 25 6.96 1.23 -0.23
CA ASN A 25 8.12 2.04 0.07
C ASN A 25 7.80 3.17 1.07
N HIS A 26 8.53 3.19 2.18
CA HIS A 26 8.67 4.37 3.02
C HIS A 26 9.84 5.22 2.52
N MET A 27 9.61 6.48 2.18
CA MET A 27 10.58 7.33 1.48
C MET A 27 11.11 6.65 0.19
N GLY A 28 12.43 6.47 0.08
CA GLY A 28 13.05 5.67 -0.98
C GLY A 28 13.20 6.38 -2.33
N SER A 29 13.06 7.71 -2.42
CA SER A 29 13.10 8.43 -3.70
C SER A 29 14.36 8.12 -4.53
N LEU A 30 15.53 7.95 -3.91
CA LEU A 30 16.74 7.55 -4.64
C LEU A 30 16.62 6.12 -5.17
N LEU A 31 16.32 5.17 -4.28
CA LEU A 31 16.27 3.75 -4.62
C LEU A 31 15.21 3.44 -5.67
N THR A 32 14.03 4.04 -5.57
CA THR A 32 12.95 3.80 -6.53
C THR A 32 13.27 4.30 -7.93
N GLN A 33 14.28 5.16 -8.11
CA GLN A 33 14.74 5.60 -9.44
C GLN A 33 15.77 4.64 -10.08
N LEU A 34 16.31 3.70 -9.32
CA LEU A 34 17.38 2.81 -9.79
C LEU A 34 16.79 1.55 -10.43
N ASP A 35 17.17 1.28 -11.68
CA ASP A 35 16.67 0.14 -12.45
C ASP A 35 16.97 -1.21 -11.80
N ASP A 36 18.25 -1.54 -11.57
CA ASP A 36 18.63 -2.86 -11.05
C ASP A 36 18.12 -3.10 -9.61
N PRO A 37 18.27 -2.16 -8.66
CA PRO A 37 17.69 -2.31 -7.31
C PRO A 37 16.18 -2.56 -7.31
N MET A 38 15.42 -1.81 -8.12
CA MET A 38 13.97 -2.03 -8.21
C MET A 38 13.63 -3.36 -8.88
N LEU A 39 14.41 -3.79 -9.87
CA LEU A 39 14.25 -5.11 -10.47
C LEU A 39 14.45 -6.22 -9.42
N TRP A 40 15.54 -6.19 -8.67
CA TRP A 40 15.83 -7.19 -7.64
C TRP A 40 14.75 -7.25 -6.55
N ILE A 41 14.21 -6.09 -6.15
CA ILE A 41 13.09 -6.02 -5.20
C ILE A 41 11.85 -6.69 -5.78
N MET A 42 11.48 -6.34 -7.01
CA MET A 42 10.29 -6.92 -7.66
C MET A 42 10.42 -8.42 -7.89
N GLU A 43 11.62 -8.94 -8.16
CA GLU A 43 11.86 -10.39 -8.23
C GLU A 43 11.57 -11.08 -6.90
N ILE A 44 11.98 -10.49 -5.77
CA ILE A 44 11.69 -11.03 -4.44
C ILE A 44 10.18 -11.00 -4.16
N LEU A 45 9.53 -9.88 -4.46
CA LEU A 45 8.08 -9.76 -4.25
C LEU A 45 7.31 -10.78 -5.09
N LYS A 46 7.71 -10.99 -6.34
CA LYS A 46 7.16 -12.04 -7.21
C LYS A 46 7.33 -13.43 -6.60
N GLN A 47 8.54 -13.79 -6.18
CA GLN A 47 8.83 -15.10 -5.57
C GLN A 47 7.99 -15.34 -4.30
N LYS A 48 7.77 -14.29 -3.51
CA LYS A 48 6.97 -14.31 -2.28
C LYS A 48 5.45 -14.15 -2.54
N GLN A 49 5.02 -13.97 -3.78
CA GLN A 49 3.63 -13.72 -4.18
C GLN A 49 3.02 -12.49 -3.48
N LEU A 50 3.81 -11.42 -3.36
CA LEU A 50 3.44 -10.15 -2.75
C LEU A 50 3.14 -9.09 -3.80
N TYR A 51 2.17 -8.23 -3.54
CA TYR A 51 1.96 -7.00 -4.34
C TYR A 51 2.85 -5.86 -3.84
N PHE A 52 2.97 -4.80 -4.64
CA PHE A 52 3.66 -3.57 -4.25
C PHE A 52 2.71 -2.37 -4.25
N VAL A 53 2.79 -1.53 -3.24
CA VAL A 53 2.19 -0.19 -3.26
C VAL A 53 3.33 0.80 -3.44
N ASP A 54 3.33 1.60 -4.51
CA ASP A 54 4.27 2.70 -4.65
C ASP A 54 3.71 3.96 -3.97
N SER A 55 4.41 4.43 -2.94
CA SER A 55 4.12 5.70 -2.26
C SER A 55 4.38 6.92 -3.15
N MET A 56 4.90 6.75 -4.37
CA MET A 56 5.15 7.80 -5.35
C MET A 56 5.95 8.96 -4.75
N THR A 57 6.99 8.64 -3.97
CA THR A 57 7.88 9.63 -3.30
C THR A 57 8.79 10.37 -4.29
N THR A 58 8.75 9.97 -5.55
CA THR A 58 9.35 10.65 -6.71
C THR A 58 8.54 10.29 -7.95
N ARG A 59 8.40 11.22 -8.89
CA ARG A 59 7.76 10.97 -10.19
C ARG A 59 8.59 10.06 -11.12
N PHE A 60 9.86 9.85 -10.78
CA PHE A 60 10.82 9.09 -11.57
C PHE A 60 10.94 7.62 -11.12
N THR A 61 10.05 7.18 -10.24
CA THR A 61 10.00 5.80 -9.76
C THR A 61 9.92 4.80 -10.91
N LYS A 62 10.74 3.76 -10.83
CA LYS A 62 10.79 2.59 -11.70
C LYS A 62 9.92 1.45 -11.20
N ALA A 63 9.21 1.62 -10.08
CA ALA A 63 8.41 0.54 -9.49
C ALA A 63 7.34 0.04 -10.45
N GLY A 64 6.61 0.94 -11.12
CA GLY A 64 5.65 0.58 -12.16
C GLY A 64 6.29 -0.26 -13.26
N ASP A 65 7.30 0.30 -13.91
CA ASP A 65 8.00 -0.34 -15.04
C ASP A 65 8.52 -1.75 -14.68
N LYS A 66 9.14 -1.92 -13.50
CA LYS A 66 9.69 -3.21 -13.06
C LYS A 66 8.60 -4.18 -12.60
N ALA A 67 7.54 -3.69 -11.97
CA ALA A 67 6.41 -4.51 -11.59
C ALA A 67 5.70 -5.07 -12.83
N ASP A 68 5.44 -4.24 -13.84
CA ASP A 68 4.85 -4.66 -15.12
C ASP A 68 5.76 -5.67 -15.84
N GLN A 69 7.06 -5.41 -15.89
CA GLN A 69 8.05 -6.32 -16.49
C GLN A 69 8.01 -7.72 -15.87
N LEU A 70 7.81 -7.82 -14.55
CA LEU A 70 7.86 -9.09 -13.83
C LEU A 70 6.47 -9.67 -13.52
N GLY A 71 5.39 -8.94 -13.80
CA GLY A 71 4.02 -9.35 -13.44
C GLY A 71 3.75 -9.29 -11.94
N VAL A 72 4.34 -8.32 -11.24
CA VAL A 72 4.04 -8.04 -9.82
C VAL A 72 2.82 -7.12 -9.76
N PRO A 73 1.73 -7.48 -9.06
CA PRO A 73 0.59 -6.57 -8.91
C PRO A 73 1.02 -5.29 -8.19
N LEU A 74 0.63 -4.13 -8.72
CA LEU A 74 1.06 -2.84 -8.21
C LEU A 74 -0.11 -1.86 -8.07
N LEU A 75 -0.09 -1.12 -6.96
CA LEU A 75 -0.92 0.08 -6.75
C LEU A 75 -0.01 1.30 -6.63
N LYS A 76 -0.53 2.45 -7.06
CA LYS A 76 0.14 3.75 -6.86
C LYS A 76 -0.71 4.58 -5.92
N ARG A 77 -0.08 5.25 -4.96
CA ARG A 77 -0.75 6.25 -4.12
C ARG A 77 -1.16 7.46 -4.97
N GLN A 78 -2.41 7.91 -4.82
CA GLN A 78 -2.89 9.17 -5.39
C GLN A 78 -2.64 10.35 -4.43
N LEU A 79 -2.92 10.18 -3.13
CA LEU A 79 -2.75 11.26 -2.14
C LEU A 79 -2.22 10.76 -0.80
N PHE A 80 -1.57 11.67 -0.07
CA PHE A 80 -1.30 11.50 1.36
C PHE A 80 -2.34 12.29 2.15
N LEU A 81 -2.95 11.65 3.14
CA LEU A 81 -3.96 12.30 3.98
C LEU A 81 -3.34 13.33 4.93
N ASP A 82 -2.14 13.06 5.43
CA ASP A 82 -1.63 13.67 6.66
C ASP A 82 -0.18 14.18 6.56
N ASN A 83 0.18 14.74 5.40
CA ASN A 83 1.42 15.52 5.26
C ASN A 83 1.46 16.73 6.23
N ASP A 84 0.28 17.23 6.61
CA ASP A 84 0.05 18.22 7.65
C ASP A 84 -1.08 17.67 8.54
N THR A 85 -0.81 17.50 9.83
CA THR A 85 -1.72 16.86 10.79
C THR A 85 -2.69 17.85 11.44
N SER A 86 -2.68 19.13 11.05
CA SER A 86 -3.67 20.10 11.51
C SER A 86 -5.08 19.71 11.05
N ALA A 87 -6.08 19.96 11.90
CA ALA A 87 -7.46 19.56 11.62
C ALA A 87 -7.98 20.12 10.27
N ASN A 88 -7.60 21.35 9.91
CA ASN A 88 -7.97 21.97 8.64
C ASN A 88 -7.31 21.29 7.44
N ALA A 89 -6.04 20.88 7.55
CA ALA A 89 -5.34 20.18 6.49
C ALA A 89 -5.90 18.77 6.29
N LEU A 90 -6.16 18.04 7.38
CA LEU A 90 -6.80 16.73 7.35
C LEU A 90 -8.19 16.79 6.71
N GLU A 91 -9.03 17.76 7.10
CA GLU A 91 -10.36 17.96 6.49
C GLU A 91 -10.28 18.25 5.00
N LYS A 92 -9.33 19.12 4.60
CA LYS A 92 -9.09 19.44 3.19
C LYS A 92 -8.68 18.20 2.39
N GLN A 93 -7.74 17.41 2.90
CA GLN A 93 -7.27 16.20 2.21
C GLN A 93 -8.33 15.11 2.18
N PHE A 94 -9.12 14.97 3.25
CA PHE A 94 -10.23 14.00 3.29
C PHE A 94 -11.35 14.36 2.30
N SER A 95 -11.70 15.65 2.19
CA SER A 95 -12.66 16.13 1.18
C SER A 95 -12.13 15.94 -0.25
N SER A 96 -10.84 16.19 -0.46
CA SER A 96 -10.17 15.93 -1.74
C SER A 96 -10.18 14.44 -2.10
N MET A 97 -9.97 13.56 -1.11
CA MET A 97 -10.01 12.11 -1.26
C MET A 97 -11.40 11.63 -1.71
N ILE A 98 -12.47 12.11 -1.08
CA ILE A 98 -13.86 11.80 -1.47
C ILE A 98 -14.11 12.25 -2.92
N THR A 99 -13.73 13.49 -3.24
CA THR A 99 -13.92 14.06 -4.60
C THR A 99 -13.20 13.23 -5.67
N GLN A 100 -11.94 12.85 -5.42
CA GLN A 100 -11.16 12.04 -6.35
C GLN A 100 -11.70 10.61 -6.47
N ALA A 101 -12.13 10.00 -5.37
CA ALA A 101 -12.74 8.66 -5.39
C ALA A 101 -13.99 8.61 -6.29
N HIS A 102 -14.83 9.64 -6.26
CA HIS A 102 -15.98 9.75 -7.17
C HIS A 102 -15.59 9.93 -8.63
N ALA A 103 -14.52 10.68 -8.90
CA ALA A 103 -14.07 10.94 -10.27
C ALA A 103 -13.39 9.71 -10.90
N GLU A 104 -12.62 8.96 -10.13
CA GLU A 104 -11.76 7.87 -10.61
C GLU A 104 -12.36 6.47 -10.40
N GLY A 105 -13.38 6.35 -9.55
CA GLY A 105 -14.06 5.09 -9.20
C GLY A 105 -13.31 4.22 -8.19
N ASN A 106 -12.00 4.43 -8.03
CA ASN A 106 -11.19 3.91 -6.93
C ASN A 106 -10.05 4.89 -6.59
N LEU A 107 -9.48 4.76 -5.40
CA LEU A 107 -8.36 5.58 -4.96
C LEU A 107 -7.57 4.90 -3.84
N VAL A 108 -6.25 5.09 -3.85
CA VAL A 108 -5.31 4.70 -2.79
C VAL A 108 -4.81 5.96 -2.09
N ALA A 109 -5.28 6.16 -0.85
CA ALA A 109 -4.76 7.16 0.07
C ALA A 109 -3.79 6.49 1.06
N ILE A 110 -2.70 7.18 1.39
CA ILE A 110 -1.78 6.76 2.46
C ILE A 110 -1.87 7.75 3.61
N ALA A 111 -1.89 7.21 4.83
CA ALA A 111 -1.89 7.96 6.08
C ALA A 111 -0.89 7.32 7.04
N HIS A 112 -0.38 8.11 7.99
CA HIS A 112 0.54 7.68 9.03
C HIS A 112 -0.19 7.57 10.37
N PRO A 113 0.31 6.78 11.33
CA PRO A 113 -0.36 6.55 12.61
C PRO A 113 -0.13 7.71 13.60
N TYR A 114 -0.26 8.95 13.14
CA TYR A 114 -0.24 10.11 14.04
C TYR A 114 -1.51 10.15 14.89
N PRO A 115 -1.44 10.54 16.18
CA PRO A 115 -2.61 10.64 17.04
C PRO A 115 -3.73 11.49 16.42
N GLU A 116 -3.38 12.60 15.78
CA GLU A 116 -4.29 13.51 15.09
C GLU A 116 -4.99 12.83 13.91
N THR A 117 -4.23 12.12 13.07
CA THR A 117 -4.75 11.36 11.93
C THR A 117 -5.72 10.27 12.39
N ILE A 118 -5.36 9.51 13.42
CA ILE A 118 -6.21 8.44 13.98
C ILE A 118 -7.50 9.02 14.55
N HIS A 119 -7.40 10.12 15.32
CA HIS A 119 -8.56 10.79 15.90
C HIS A 119 -9.50 11.31 14.80
N PHE A 120 -8.94 11.97 13.79
CA PHE A 120 -9.69 12.49 12.66
C PHE A 120 -10.40 11.37 11.89
N LEU A 121 -9.70 10.29 11.54
CA LEU A 121 -10.29 9.16 10.81
C LEU A 121 -11.41 8.49 11.61
N ARG A 122 -11.22 8.23 12.91
CA ARG A 122 -12.27 7.64 13.77
C ARG A 122 -13.55 8.48 13.77
N ALA A 123 -13.43 9.81 13.74
CA ALA A 123 -14.58 10.70 13.71
C ALA A 123 -15.24 10.81 12.33
N ASN A 124 -14.48 10.60 11.23
CA ASN A 124 -14.92 10.95 9.88
C ASN A 124 -15.15 9.76 8.93
N LEU A 125 -14.71 8.55 9.25
CA LEU A 125 -14.84 7.40 8.34
C LEU A 125 -16.30 7.07 7.95
N GLN A 126 -17.29 7.35 8.81
CA GLN A 126 -18.71 7.17 8.47
C GLN A 126 -19.15 8.07 7.30
N ARG A 127 -18.48 9.20 7.07
CA ARG A 127 -18.78 10.08 5.93
C ARG A 127 -18.53 9.39 4.60
N LEU A 128 -17.51 8.52 4.50
CA LEU A 128 -17.27 7.75 3.27
C LEU A 128 -18.50 6.94 2.87
N LYS A 129 -19.11 6.24 3.84
CA LYS A 129 -20.31 5.45 3.60
C LYS A 129 -21.51 6.30 3.21
N ILE A 130 -21.67 7.48 3.82
CA ILE A 130 -22.74 8.44 3.47
C ILE A 130 -22.58 8.92 2.02
N GLU A 131 -21.34 9.16 1.60
CA GLU A 131 -20.99 9.50 0.22
C GLU A 131 -20.99 8.27 -0.72
N GLY A 132 -21.37 7.07 -0.25
CA GLY A 132 -21.40 5.86 -1.08
C GLY A 132 -20.01 5.33 -1.47
N ILE A 133 -18.99 5.63 -0.67
CA ILE A 133 -17.62 5.16 -0.83
C ILE A 133 -17.33 4.04 0.17
N ASP A 134 -16.95 2.87 -0.33
CA ASP A 134 -16.51 1.75 0.48
C ASP A 134 -15.01 1.81 0.74
N LEU A 135 -14.64 1.73 2.02
CA LEU A 135 -13.25 1.50 2.42
C LEU A 135 -12.95 0.00 2.34
N VAL A 136 -11.99 -0.37 1.51
CA VAL A 136 -11.60 -1.77 1.27
C VAL A 136 -10.11 -1.96 1.52
N PRO A 137 -9.65 -3.19 1.86
CA PRO A 137 -8.22 -3.50 1.89
C PRO A 137 -7.58 -3.24 0.53
N ALA A 138 -6.35 -2.71 0.52
CA ALA A 138 -5.61 -2.39 -0.71
C ALA A 138 -5.59 -3.53 -1.73
N SER A 139 -5.44 -4.78 -1.27
CA SER A 139 -5.44 -5.97 -2.14
C SER A 139 -6.70 -6.12 -3.01
N SER A 140 -7.83 -5.54 -2.58
CA SER A 140 -9.10 -5.59 -3.32
C SER A 140 -9.11 -4.69 -4.56
N LEU A 141 -8.19 -3.72 -4.63
CA LEU A 141 -8.04 -2.82 -5.78
C LEU A 141 -7.08 -3.37 -6.84
N LEU A 142 -6.45 -4.52 -6.58
CA LEU A 142 -5.58 -5.16 -7.55
C LEU A 142 -6.42 -5.85 -8.62
N PHE A 143 -6.30 -5.40 -9.86
CA PHE A 143 -6.81 -6.14 -11.01
C PHE A 143 -5.87 -7.31 -11.30
N ILE A 144 -6.40 -8.53 -11.32
CA ILE A 144 -5.65 -9.67 -11.85
C ILE A 144 -5.67 -9.54 -13.38
N ASN A 145 -4.60 -9.00 -13.96
CA ASN A 145 -4.35 -9.17 -15.39
C ASN A 145 -4.03 -10.65 -15.63
N ILE A 146 -5.06 -11.43 -15.94
CA ILE A 146 -4.85 -12.75 -16.52
C ILE A 146 -4.42 -12.51 -17.97
N SER A 147 -3.12 -12.33 -18.19
CA SER A 147 -2.57 -12.54 -19.53
C SER A 147 -2.90 -13.98 -19.91
N PRO A 148 -3.65 -14.24 -20.99
CA PRO A 148 -3.95 -15.60 -21.38
C PRO A 148 -2.62 -16.27 -21.71
N ALA A 149 -2.27 -17.30 -20.93
CA ALA A 149 -1.32 -18.29 -21.39
C ALA A 149 -1.92 -18.90 -22.66
N ASP A 150 -1.17 -18.84 -23.75
CA ASP A 150 -1.46 -19.49 -25.02
C ASP A 150 -2.65 -18.96 -25.82
N GLY A 151 -2.51 -17.77 -26.42
CA GLY A 151 -3.04 -17.42 -27.76
C GLY A 151 -4.55 -17.57 -28.04
N ALA A 152 -5.36 -17.95 -27.06
CA ALA A 152 -6.80 -18.13 -27.21
C ALA A 152 -7.49 -16.83 -26.81
N ASN A 153 -8.36 -16.32 -27.70
CA ASN A 153 -9.24 -15.20 -27.42
C ASN A 153 -10.01 -15.46 -26.12
N PRO A 154 -9.82 -14.67 -25.05
CA PRO A 154 -10.56 -14.89 -23.82
C PRO A 154 -12.01 -14.46 -24.07
N THR A 155 -12.91 -15.44 -24.21
CA THR A 155 -14.33 -15.21 -23.98
C THR A 155 -14.49 -15.01 -22.47
N VAL A 156 -14.48 -13.74 -22.04
CA VAL A 156 -14.75 -13.39 -20.64
C VAL A 156 -16.22 -13.68 -20.37
N THR A 157 -16.48 -14.85 -19.79
CA THR A 157 -17.80 -15.18 -19.25
C THR A 157 -17.86 -14.64 -17.82
N LEU A 158 -18.42 -13.44 -17.64
CA LEU A 158 -18.79 -12.95 -16.32
C LEU A 158 -19.96 -13.78 -15.78
N ARG A 159 -19.66 -14.86 -15.05
CA ARG A 159 -20.66 -15.53 -14.22
C ARG A 159 -20.86 -14.70 -12.95
N TRP A 160 -21.94 -13.93 -12.93
CA TRP A 160 -22.51 -13.40 -11.70
C TRP A 160 -23.01 -14.56 -10.86
N THR A 161 -22.25 -14.99 -9.86
CA THR A 161 -22.80 -15.76 -8.75
C THR A 161 -23.26 -14.79 -7.68
N ASN A 162 -24.58 -14.67 -7.54
CA ASN A 162 -25.20 -14.10 -6.34
C ASN A 162 -24.78 -14.97 -5.13
N LEU A 163 -23.77 -14.53 -4.39
CA LEU A 163 -23.65 -14.85 -2.97
C LEU A 163 -24.17 -13.63 -2.22
N ALA A 164 -25.48 -13.60 -2.07
CA ALA A 164 -26.10 -12.74 -1.09
C ALA A 164 -25.71 -13.23 0.31
N THR A 165 -25.38 -12.25 1.16
CA THR A 165 -25.47 -12.28 2.62
C THR A 165 -24.30 -12.91 3.39
N GLU A 166 -23.89 -12.18 4.43
CA GLU A 166 -22.89 -12.50 5.46
C GLU A 166 -21.44 -12.23 5.09
N LEU A 167 -20.99 -10.99 5.31
CA LEU A 167 -19.73 -10.65 5.99
C LEU A 167 -19.77 -9.16 6.37
N VAL A 168 -20.70 -8.79 7.25
CA VAL A 168 -20.55 -7.60 8.08
C VAL A 168 -20.43 -8.11 9.51
N THR A 169 -19.22 -8.18 10.06
CA THR A 169 -18.98 -8.01 11.50
C THR A 169 -17.48 -7.94 11.84
N HIS A 170 -17.12 -6.84 12.50
CA HIS A 170 -16.11 -6.73 13.58
C HIS A 170 -14.69 -7.22 13.31
N TYR A 171 -13.81 -6.29 12.91
CA TYR A 171 -12.39 -6.41 13.19
C TYR A 171 -12.14 -6.15 14.69
N ASP A 172 -11.84 -7.22 15.43
CA ASP A 172 -11.33 -7.13 16.79
C ASP A 172 -9.82 -6.83 16.74
N TYR A 173 -9.45 -5.61 17.12
CA TYR A 173 -8.05 -5.16 17.15
C TYR A 173 -7.31 -5.56 18.44
N SER A 174 -7.95 -6.27 19.38
CA SER A 174 -7.31 -6.70 20.64
C SER A 174 -6.26 -7.81 20.47
N GLN A 175 -6.17 -8.38 19.27
CA GLN A 175 -5.25 -9.48 18.93
C GLN A 175 -3.87 -8.99 18.42
N TYR A 176 -3.71 -7.67 18.24
CA TYR A 176 -2.42 -7.08 17.89
C TYR A 176 -1.65 -6.77 19.18
N PRO A 177 -0.42 -7.30 19.36
CA PRO A 177 0.34 -7.05 20.56
C PRO A 177 0.74 -5.55 20.63
N THR A 178 0.61 -4.97 21.83
CA THR A 178 0.78 -3.52 22.10
C THR A 178 2.19 -3.00 21.83
N ASP A 179 3.18 -3.89 21.68
CA ASP A 179 4.59 -3.58 21.43
C ASP A 179 4.91 -3.28 19.95
N TYR A 180 3.91 -3.36 19.05
CA TYR A 180 4.07 -2.98 17.65
C TYR A 180 4.27 -1.45 17.48
N ILE A 181 3.65 -0.65 18.35
CA ILE A 181 3.78 0.82 18.33
C ILE A 181 5.15 1.25 18.85
N ASP A 182 5.67 0.62 19.92
CA ASP A 182 6.94 1.01 20.54
C ASP A 182 8.18 0.76 19.66
N ARG A 183 8.14 -0.27 18.79
CA ARG A 183 9.21 -0.49 17.80
C ARG A 183 9.25 0.59 16.71
N ALA A 184 8.11 1.23 16.42
CA ALA A 184 8.07 2.41 15.53
C ALA A 184 8.59 3.69 16.20
N HIS A 185 8.74 3.70 17.53
CA HIS A 185 9.30 4.82 18.29
C HIS A 185 10.82 4.69 18.51
N SER A 186 11.37 3.48 18.67
CA SER A 186 12.78 3.30 19.06
C SER A 186 13.82 3.54 17.94
N ASN A 187 13.42 3.53 16.66
CA ASN A 187 14.33 3.82 15.53
C ASN A 187 14.47 5.31 15.18
N ARG A 188 13.94 6.22 16.01
CA ARG A 188 13.91 7.68 15.74
C ARG A 188 15.17 8.47 16.09
N GLN A 189 16.21 7.86 16.68
CA GLN A 189 17.36 8.62 17.21
C GLN A 189 18.74 8.27 16.62
N GLN A 190 18.79 7.71 15.41
CA GLN A 190 20.04 7.70 14.65
C GLN A 190 19.94 8.63 13.44
N PRO A 191 21.00 9.36 13.08
CA PRO A 191 21.02 10.10 11.83
C PRO A 191 21.06 9.09 10.68
N LEU A 192 19.89 8.75 10.13
CA LEU A 192 19.74 7.75 9.08
C LEU A 192 19.99 8.40 7.72
N GLY A 193 21.01 7.92 7.02
CA GLY A 193 21.37 8.35 5.66
C GLY A 193 20.30 8.01 4.60
N PRO A 194 20.53 8.39 3.32
CA PRO A 194 19.52 8.48 2.25
C PRO A 194 18.94 7.15 1.72
N THR A 195 19.07 6.05 2.45
CA THR A 195 18.86 4.67 1.97
C THR A 195 18.20 3.78 3.01
N HIS A 196 16.98 4.10 3.44
CA HIS A 196 16.14 3.16 4.19
C HIS A 196 14.83 2.90 3.44
N LEU A 197 14.59 1.63 3.13
CA LEU A 197 13.27 1.06 2.85
C LEU A 197 12.71 0.60 4.19
N SER A 198 11.64 1.24 4.66
CA SER A 198 10.90 0.77 5.82
C SER A 198 9.62 0.11 5.33
N ALA A 199 9.37 -1.13 5.73
CA ALA A 199 8.08 -1.78 5.54
C ALA A 199 7.15 -1.30 6.67
N TYR A 200 6.40 -0.23 6.42
CA TYR A 200 5.29 0.16 7.28
C TYR A 200 4.00 -0.16 6.52
N MET A 201 3.23 -1.11 7.06
CA MET A 201 1.93 -1.49 6.51
C MET A 201 0.86 -0.74 7.29
N LEU A 202 0.28 0.28 6.67
CA LEU A 202 -1.09 0.69 6.90
C LEU A 202 -1.80 0.51 5.57
N ALA A 203 -2.49 -0.61 5.44
CA ALA A 203 -3.45 -0.92 4.39
C ALA A 203 -4.78 -1.28 5.07
#